data_AF-A0A0D7EWN6-F1
#
_entry.id   AF-A0A0D7EWN6-F1
#
_cell.length_a   1.000
_cell.length_b   1.000
_cell.length_c   1.000
_cell.angle_alpha   90.00
_cell.angle_beta   90.00
_cell.angle_gamma   90.00
#
_symmetry.space_group_name_H-M   'P 1'
#
loop_
_entity.id
_entity.type
_entity.pdbx_description
1 polymer ?
#
loop_
_entity_poly.entity_id
_entity_poly.type
_entity_poly.pdbx_seq_one_letter_code
_entity_poly.pdbx_strand_id
1 'polypeptide(L)'
;MDIHAILPSKGRDLRLDLFRGIANWAIFLDHIPDNAVNWITTRNYGFSDAADLFVFISGYTASFVYAKMMLERGYIVGATRLTKRVWQLYVAHIVLFVIYIVSIGYVAQRYSDPDIIHEFNVAGLVDNPVETLRQGLLLKFKPLNLDVLPLYIMLMGLFPPVLWFMLRRPDVTMLASFALYFAARHFEWNLAGYPGGSWYFNPYCWQLLFVFGAWCALGGTVRARRIIDSAPMLYFCLAYLVFALVMTMAGRFPAFGELFPAWLFDAFNPNDKTNLAPYRF
;
A
#
# COMPACT_ATOMS: atom_id res chain seq x y z
N MET A 1 -32.22 0.45 8.74
CA MET A 1 -31.10 -0.44 8.33
C MET A 1 -30.10 -0.44 9.45
N ASP A 2 -29.85 -1.61 10.02
CA ASP A 2 -29.05 -1.75 11.23
C ASP A 2 -27.54 -1.66 10.96
N ILE A 3 -26.81 -1.18 11.96
CA ILE A 3 -25.35 -1.07 11.92
C ILE A 3 -24.76 -2.32 12.55
N HIS A 4 -23.95 -3.06 11.79
CA HIS A 4 -23.36 -4.32 12.23
C HIS A 4 -21.87 -4.19 12.59
N ALA A 5 -21.30 -2.98 12.49
CA ALA A 5 -19.93 -2.67 12.86
C ALA A 5 -19.78 -2.36 14.36
N ILE A 6 -18.69 -2.84 14.96
CA ILE A 6 -18.31 -2.48 16.34
C ILE A 6 -17.36 -1.29 16.26
N LEU A 7 -17.76 -0.15 16.81
CA LEU A 7 -16.90 1.02 16.87
C LEU A 7 -15.89 0.91 18.03
N PRO A 8 -14.63 1.32 17.80
CA PRO A 8 -13.63 1.39 18.86
C PRO A 8 -13.90 2.55 19.84
N SER A 9 -13.32 2.46 21.03
CA SER A 9 -13.49 3.45 22.12
C SER A 9 -13.03 4.85 21.72
N LYS A 10 -13.70 5.88 22.25
CA LYS A 10 -13.42 7.29 21.94
C LYS A 10 -11.98 7.67 22.36
N GLY A 11 -11.18 8.19 21.43
CA GLY A 11 -9.83 8.69 21.69
C GLY A 11 -8.89 8.50 20.50
N ARG A 12 -7.72 9.15 20.54
CA ARG A 12 -6.63 8.94 19.57
C ARG A 12 -5.80 7.74 20.02
N ASP A 13 -5.67 6.71 19.19
CA ASP A 13 -4.83 5.54 19.50
C ASP A 13 -3.37 5.81 19.13
N LEU A 14 -2.54 6.11 20.14
CA LEU A 14 -1.12 6.42 19.96
C LEU A 14 -0.32 5.25 19.38
N ARG A 15 -0.79 4.01 19.55
CA ARG A 15 -0.11 2.82 19.00
C ARG A 15 -0.17 2.83 17.48
N LEU A 16 -1.33 3.19 16.93
CA LEU A 16 -1.48 3.31 15.47
C LEU A 16 -0.56 4.39 14.92
N ASP A 17 -0.43 5.52 15.61
CA ASP A 17 0.46 6.60 15.18
C ASP A 17 1.92 6.19 15.22
N LEU A 18 2.34 5.44 16.26
CA LEU A 18 3.69 4.90 16.36
C LEU A 18 4.00 3.98 15.17
N PHE A 19 3.14 2.99 14.90
CA PHE A 19 3.37 2.05 13.79
C PHE A 19 3.33 2.73 12.42
N ARG A 20 2.47 3.74 12.25
CA ARG A 20 2.49 4.59 11.04
C ARG A 20 3.80 5.36 10.89
N GLY A 21 4.32 5.91 11.99
CA GLY A 21 5.60 6.60 12.02
C GLY A 21 6.75 5.67 11.63
N ILE A 22 6.80 4.47 12.23
CA ILE A 22 7.79 3.44 11.90
C ILE A 22 7.70 3.02 10.44
N ALA A 23 6.48 2.80 9.91
CA ALA A 23 6.28 2.46 8.50
C ALA A 23 6.82 3.56 7.58
N ASN A 24 6.55 4.84 7.88
CA ASN A 24 7.10 5.95 7.09
C ASN A 24 8.63 6.01 7.13
N TRP A 25 9.24 5.77 8.30
CA TRP A 25 10.70 5.69 8.43
C TRP A 25 11.29 4.53 7.63
N ALA A 26 10.68 3.35 7.71
CA ALA A 26 11.12 2.19 6.95
C ALA A 26 11.01 2.44 5.44
N ILE A 27 9.89 3.02 4.96
CA ILE A 27 9.74 3.44 3.56
C ILE A 27 10.86 4.40 3.18
N PHE A 28 11.13 5.42 3.98
CA PHE A 28 12.22 6.36 3.66
C PHE A 28 13.58 5.66 3.53
N LEU A 29 13.96 4.84 4.53
CA LEU A 29 15.23 4.13 4.53
C LEU A 29 15.36 3.12 3.38
N ASP A 30 14.25 2.47 3.00
CA ASP A 30 14.19 1.50 1.91
C ASP A 30 14.45 2.10 0.53
N HIS A 31 14.30 3.42 0.39
CA HIS A 31 14.43 4.13 -0.88
C HIS A 31 15.70 4.98 -0.93
N ILE A 32 16.60 4.85 0.06
CA ILE A 32 17.98 5.35 -0.02
C ILE A 32 18.85 4.24 -0.60
N PRO A 33 19.39 4.39 -1.83
CA PRO A 33 20.28 3.40 -2.43
C PRO A 33 21.58 3.24 -1.61
N ASP A 34 22.14 2.03 -1.64
CA ASP A 34 23.42 1.67 -1.01
C ASP A 34 23.57 1.97 0.49
N ASN A 35 22.44 2.06 1.21
CA ASN A 35 22.44 2.35 2.63
C ASN A 35 22.48 1.07 3.49
N ALA A 36 23.52 0.93 4.31
CA ALA A 36 23.63 -0.16 5.29
C ALA A 36 22.43 -0.22 6.26
N VAL A 37 21.78 0.93 6.52
CA VAL A 37 20.62 1.01 7.42
C VAL A 37 19.35 0.41 6.81
N ASN A 38 19.28 0.27 5.47
CA ASN A 38 18.16 -0.43 4.80
C ASN A 38 18.06 -1.89 5.30
N TRP A 39 19.18 -2.52 5.69
CA TRP A 39 19.18 -3.87 6.27
C TRP A 39 18.46 -4.01 7.61
N ILE A 40 17.94 -2.94 8.21
CA ILE A 40 17.13 -3.02 9.43
C ILE A 40 15.64 -3.17 9.10
N THR A 41 15.23 -2.91 7.86
CA THR A 41 13.82 -2.90 7.47
C THR A 41 13.30 -4.30 7.11
N THR A 42 12.00 -4.48 7.29
CA THR A 42 11.32 -5.76 7.03
C THR A 42 11.32 -6.14 5.54
N ARG A 43 11.54 -5.17 4.64
CA ARG A 43 11.64 -5.39 3.18
C ARG A 43 12.65 -6.46 2.81
N ASN A 44 13.72 -6.59 3.60
CA ASN A 44 14.83 -7.49 3.29
C ASN A 44 14.62 -8.91 3.81
N TYR A 45 13.64 -9.16 4.70
CA TYR A 45 13.58 -10.40 5.49
C TYR A 45 12.23 -11.12 5.45
N GLY A 46 11.30 -10.67 4.60
CA GLY A 46 10.00 -11.32 4.49
C GLY A 46 9.33 -10.98 3.18
N PHE A 47 8.12 -11.52 2.99
CA PHE A 47 7.34 -11.25 1.79
C PHE A 47 6.64 -9.89 1.83
N SER A 48 6.35 -9.36 3.01
CA SER A 48 5.61 -8.12 3.22
C SER A 48 6.55 -7.02 3.73
N ASP A 49 6.35 -5.78 3.28
CA ASP A 49 7.20 -4.64 3.64
C ASP A 49 6.42 -3.47 4.23
N ALA A 50 7.10 -2.35 4.44
CA ALA A 50 6.51 -1.18 5.07
C ALA A 50 5.33 -0.58 4.28
N ALA A 51 5.26 -0.79 2.97
CA ALA A 51 4.12 -0.33 2.17
C ALA A 51 2.85 -1.13 2.48
N ASP A 52 2.95 -2.46 2.63
CA ASP A 52 1.83 -3.32 3.00
C ASP A 52 1.26 -2.90 4.37
N LEU A 53 2.14 -2.70 5.36
CA LEU A 53 1.77 -2.20 6.70
C LEU A 53 1.12 -0.82 6.63
N PHE A 54 1.68 0.10 5.84
CA PHE A 54 1.15 1.44 5.67
C PHE A 54 -0.27 1.43 5.10
N VAL A 55 -0.54 0.62 4.07
CA VAL A 55 -1.86 0.52 3.43
C VAL A 55 -2.88 -0.12 4.37
N PHE A 56 -2.49 -1.17 5.11
CA PHE A 56 -3.34 -1.80 6.12
C PHE A 56 -3.73 -0.82 7.24
N ILE A 57 -2.76 -0.15 7.88
CA ILE A 57 -3.04 0.79 8.99
C ILE A 57 -3.82 2.00 8.47
N SER A 58 -3.54 2.44 7.24
CA SER A 58 -4.31 3.49 6.58
C SER A 58 -5.80 3.17 6.51
N GLY A 59 -6.15 1.97 6.05
CA GLY A 59 -7.54 1.51 6.03
C GLY A 59 -8.15 1.41 7.43
N TYR A 60 -7.39 0.85 8.38
CA TYR A 60 -7.80 0.76 9.79
C TYR A 60 -8.13 2.14 10.39
N THR A 61 -7.21 3.10 10.22
CA THR A 61 -7.35 4.44 10.79
C THR A 61 -8.43 5.24 10.09
N ALA A 62 -8.55 5.11 8.76
CA ALA A 62 -9.61 5.77 8.02
C ALA A 62 -10.99 5.28 8.49
N SER A 63 -11.18 3.96 8.61
CA SER A 63 -12.39 3.39 9.21
C SER A 63 -12.66 3.95 10.60
N PHE A 64 -11.67 3.87 11.50
CA PHE A 64 -11.78 4.35 12.87
C PHE A 64 -12.30 5.80 12.96
N VAL A 65 -11.73 6.69 12.16
CA VAL A 65 -12.02 8.13 12.21
C VAL A 65 -13.33 8.46 11.51
N TYR A 66 -13.55 7.96 10.29
CA TYR A 66 -14.66 8.38 9.44
C TYR A 66 -15.95 7.58 9.70
N ALA A 67 -15.87 6.36 10.23
CA ALA A 67 -17.05 5.56 10.59
C ALA A 67 -17.94 6.30 11.58
N LYS A 68 -17.35 6.77 12.68
CA LYS A 68 -18.06 7.52 13.71
C LYS A 68 -18.72 8.78 13.14
N MET A 69 -17.99 9.49 12.28
CA MET A 69 -18.51 10.70 11.64
C MET A 69 -19.70 10.41 10.71
N MET A 70 -19.63 9.32 9.93
CA MET A 70 -20.74 8.89 9.07
C MET A 70 -21.96 8.44 9.86
N LEU A 71 -21.76 7.82 11.03
CA LEU A 71 -22.86 7.36 11.90
C LEU A 71 -23.52 8.51 12.66
N GLU A 72 -22.74 9.45 13.20
CA GLU A 72 -23.27 10.56 14.00
C GLU A 72 -23.82 11.70 13.15
N ARG A 73 -23.21 11.98 11.98
CA ARG A 73 -23.52 13.17 11.16
C ARG A 73 -24.04 12.84 9.77
N GLY A 74 -24.23 11.56 9.47
CA GLY A 74 -24.71 11.07 8.18
C GLY A 74 -23.63 10.89 7.13
N TYR A 75 -23.97 10.13 6.09
CA TYR A 75 -23.07 9.75 5.00
C TYR A 75 -22.42 10.95 4.31
N ILE A 76 -23.21 11.96 3.95
CA ILE A 76 -22.74 13.14 3.19
C ILE A 76 -21.63 13.87 3.95
N VAL A 77 -21.81 14.08 5.26
CA VAL A 77 -20.83 14.78 6.08
C VAL A 77 -19.53 13.99 6.17
N GLY A 78 -19.62 12.68 6.41
CA GLY A 78 -18.44 11.80 6.44
C GLY A 78 -17.73 11.75 5.08
N ALA A 79 -18.47 11.59 3.99
CA ALA A 79 -17.94 11.56 2.63
C ALA A 79 -17.20 12.86 2.29
N THR A 80 -17.81 14.03 2.51
CA THR A 80 -17.18 15.33 2.23
C THR A 80 -15.89 15.54 3.00
N ARG A 81 -15.82 15.09 4.26
CA ARG A 81 -14.61 15.20 5.10
C ARG A 81 -13.49 14.30 4.62
N LEU A 82 -13.84 13.12 4.11
CA LEU A 82 -12.91 12.19 3.49
C LEU A 82 -12.42 12.75 2.15
N THR A 83 -13.32 13.24 1.29
CA THR A 83 -12.96 13.91 0.03
C THR A 83 -12.07 15.12 0.25
N LYS A 84 -12.32 15.93 1.29
CA LYS A 84 -11.43 17.04 1.66
C LYS A 84 -10.02 16.53 2.00
N ARG A 85 -9.89 15.39 2.67
CA ARG A 85 -8.59 14.80 2.98
C ARG A 85 -7.90 14.27 1.73
N VAL A 86 -8.63 13.61 0.84
CA VAL A 86 -8.13 13.16 -0.47
C VAL A 86 -7.60 14.35 -1.27
N TRP A 87 -8.35 15.46 -1.29
CA TRP A 87 -7.92 16.69 -1.95
C TRP A 87 -6.61 17.24 -1.37
N GLN A 88 -6.46 17.28 -0.04
CA GLN A 88 -5.21 17.70 0.59
C GLN A 88 -4.03 16.80 0.19
N LEU A 89 -4.25 15.49 0.14
CA LEU A 89 -3.22 14.52 -0.27
C LEU A 89 -2.85 14.70 -1.75
N TYR A 90 -3.84 14.92 -2.60
CA TYR A 90 -3.64 15.18 -4.02
C TYR A 90 -2.84 16.46 -4.25
N VAL A 91 -3.20 17.57 -3.60
CA VAL A 91 -2.43 18.83 -3.68
C VAL A 91 -1.01 18.63 -3.14
N ALA A 92 -0.85 17.95 -2.01
CA ALA A 92 0.47 17.66 -1.46
C ALA A 92 1.31 16.79 -2.42
N HIS A 93 0.69 15.82 -3.09
CA HIS A 93 1.34 15.00 -4.11
C HIS A 93 1.79 15.83 -5.31
N ILE A 94 0.96 16.75 -5.81
CA ILE A 94 1.37 17.66 -6.91
C ILE A 94 2.57 18.51 -6.49
N VAL A 95 2.52 19.13 -5.31
CA VAL A 95 3.62 19.96 -4.81
C VAL A 95 4.90 19.13 -4.67
N LEU A 96 4.80 17.93 -4.09
CA LEU A 96 5.92 17.02 -3.96
C LEU A 96 6.47 16.59 -5.33
N PHE A 97 5.60 16.26 -6.28
CA PHE A 97 5.96 15.89 -7.63
C PHE A 97 6.75 16.99 -8.34
N VAL A 98 6.30 18.25 -8.24
CA VAL A 98 7.02 19.39 -8.81
C VAL A 98 8.37 19.58 -8.13
N ILE A 99 8.44 19.56 -6.79
CA ILE A 99 9.71 19.65 -6.05
C ILE A 99 10.66 18.55 -6.49
N TYR A 100 10.17 17.31 -6.59
CA TYR A 100 10.96 16.14 -6.95
C TYR A 100 11.61 16.27 -8.32
N ILE A 101 10.82 16.66 -9.32
CA ILE A 101 11.30 16.91 -10.69
C ILE A 101 12.36 18.01 -10.71
N VAL A 102 12.09 19.14 -10.02
CA VAL A 102 13.03 20.27 -9.97
C VAL A 102 14.33 19.85 -9.28
N SER A 103 14.26 19.10 -8.17
CA SER A 103 15.44 18.60 -7.47
C SER A 103 16.28 17.68 -8.33
N ILE A 104 15.67 16.71 -9.03
CA ILE A 104 16.38 15.81 -9.93
C ILE A 104 17.02 16.58 -11.08
N GLY A 105 16.27 17.47 -11.74
CA GLY A 105 16.79 18.29 -12.83
C GLY A 105 17.95 19.19 -12.39
N TYR A 106 17.86 19.77 -11.18
CA TYR A 106 18.93 20.60 -10.60
C TYR A 106 20.19 19.77 -10.32
N VAL A 107 20.05 18.59 -9.71
CA VAL A 107 21.18 17.71 -9.40
C VAL A 107 21.86 17.22 -10.69
N ALA A 108 21.07 16.75 -11.67
CA ALA A 108 21.59 16.29 -12.96
C ALA A 108 22.42 17.39 -13.67
N GLN A 109 21.91 18.64 -13.67
CA GLN A 109 22.65 19.78 -14.23
C GLN A 109 23.89 20.14 -13.40
N ARG A 110 23.77 20.19 -12.07
CA ARG A 110 24.84 20.64 -11.16
C ARG A 110 26.06 19.73 -11.21
N TYR A 111 25.84 18.41 -11.34
CA TYR A 111 26.89 17.40 -11.37
C TYR A 111 27.23 16.91 -12.80
N SER A 112 26.57 17.47 -13.82
CA SER A 112 26.76 17.05 -15.23
C SER A 112 26.55 15.55 -15.45
N ASP A 113 25.55 15.01 -14.74
CA ASP A 113 25.18 13.59 -14.78
C ASP A 113 23.74 13.47 -15.30
N PRO A 114 23.57 13.39 -16.63
CA PRO A 114 22.26 13.29 -17.25
C PRO A 114 21.59 11.92 -17.05
N ASP A 115 22.34 10.87 -16.68
CA ASP A 115 21.81 9.52 -16.52
C ASP A 115 20.83 9.43 -15.34
N ILE A 116 21.00 10.30 -14.33
CA ILE A 116 20.08 10.48 -13.20
C ILE A 116 18.64 10.76 -13.69
N ILE A 117 18.47 11.45 -14.82
CA ILE A 117 17.14 11.76 -15.37
C ILE A 117 16.43 10.48 -15.84
N HIS A 118 17.17 9.52 -16.39
CA HIS A 118 16.64 8.23 -16.80
C HIS A 118 16.42 7.30 -15.61
N GLU A 119 17.36 7.26 -14.66
CA GLU A 119 17.28 6.41 -13.46
C GLU A 119 16.02 6.68 -12.63
N PHE A 120 15.66 7.96 -12.46
CA PHE A 120 14.48 8.34 -11.68
C PHE A 120 13.17 8.43 -12.50
N ASN A 121 13.19 7.93 -13.74
CA ASN A 121 12.05 7.95 -14.66
C ASN A 121 11.52 9.37 -14.95
N VAL A 122 12.42 10.36 -15.05
CA VAL A 122 12.10 11.78 -15.32
C VAL A 122 12.39 12.16 -16.78
N ALA A 123 12.95 11.26 -17.58
CA ALA A 123 13.28 11.49 -19.00
C ALA A 123 12.10 12.03 -19.84
N GLY A 124 10.87 11.58 -19.56
CA GLY A 124 9.67 12.09 -20.24
C GLY A 124 9.45 13.60 -20.06
N LEU A 125 10.02 14.23 -19.02
CA LEU A 125 9.97 15.69 -18.85
C LEU A 125 10.98 16.43 -19.72
N VAL A 126 12.04 15.77 -20.16
CA VAL A 126 13.00 16.35 -21.12
C VAL A 126 12.41 16.25 -22.54
N ASP A 127 11.85 15.09 -22.87
CA ASP A 127 11.36 14.82 -24.23
C ASP A 127 9.99 15.46 -24.51
N ASN A 128 9.04 15.37 -23.57
CA ASN A 128 7.67 15.84 -23.72
C ASN A 128 7.11 16.44 -22.41
N PRO A 129 7.62 17.61 -21.97
CA PRO A 129 7.33 18.18 -20.64
C PRO A 129 5.84 18.40 -20.38
N VAL A 130 5.09 18.94 -21.34
CA VAL A 130 3.67 19.27 -21.17
C VAL A 130 2.84 17.99 -20.98
N GLU A 131 3.08 16.97 -21.80
CA GLU A 131 2.35 15.71 -21.71
C GLU A 131 2.71 14.94 -20.44
N THR A 132 3.99 14.88 -20.08
CA THR A 132 4.44 14.23 -18.85
C THR A 132 3.87 14.91 -17.59
N LEU A 133 3.81 16.24 -17.57
CA LEU A 133 3.13 16.99 -16.50
C LEU A 133 1.63 16.68 -16.46
N ARG A 134 0.96 16.66 -17.61
CA ARG A 134 -0.48 16.32 -17.70
C ARG A 134 -0.75 14.91 -17.16
N GLN A 135 0.09 13.95 -17.53
CA GLN A 135 -0.03 12.56 -17.07
C GLN A 135 0.30 12.42 -15.58
N GLY A 136 1.21 13.25 -15.05
CA GLY A 136 1.49 13.34 -13.62
C GLY A 136 0.30 13.86 -12.83
N LEU A 137 -0.37 14.91 -13.32
CA LEU A 137 -1.61 15.43 -12.74
C LEU A 137 -2.75 14.39 -12.75
N LEU A 138 -2.81 13.54 -13.79
CA LEU A 138 -3.76 12.42 -13.86
C LEU A 138 -3.35 11.19 -13.03
N LEU A 139 -2.25 11.28 -12.28
CA LEU A 139 -1.67 10.19 -11.49
C LEU A 139 -1.24 8.97 -12.32
N LYS A 140 -1.11 9.11 -13.65
CA LYS A 140 -0.70 8.04 -14.56
C LYS A 140 0.81 7.96 -14.73
N PHE A 141 1.46 9.11 -14.78
CA PHE A 141 2.92 9.22 -14.76
C PHE A 141 3.39 9.38 -13.33
N LYS A 142 4.39 8.57 -12.94
CA LYS A 142 4.91 8.53 -11.58
C LYS A 142 6.43 8.37 -11.65
N PRO A 143 7.18 9.37 -11.16
CA PRO A 143 8.60 9.22 -10.94
C PRO A 143 8.86 8.11 -9.93
N LEU A 144 10.04 7.52 -10.01
CA LEU A 144 10.47 6.47 -9.07
C LEU A 144 10.19 6.92 -7.62
N ASN A 145 9.73 6.00 -6.77
CA ASN A 145 9.44 6.20 -5.34
C ASN A 145 8.17 7.00 -5.00
N LEU A 146 7.45 7.56 -5.99
CA LEU A 146 6.20 8.29 -5.74
C LEU A 146 4.94 7.43 -5.87
N ASP A 147 5.06 6.13 -6.13
CA ASP A 147 3.95 5.27 -6.56
C ASP A 147 2.90 4.97 -5.48
N VAL A 148 3.30 4.97 -4.21
CA VAL A 148 2.43 4.63 -3.07
C VAL A 148 1.38 5.72 -2.79
N LEU A 149 1.71 6.99 -3.09
CA LEU A 149 0.81 8.13 -2.82
C LEU A 149 -0.41 8.13 -3.75
N PRO A 150 -0.28 7.98 -5.09
CA PRO A 150 -1.40 7.79 -6.00
C PRO A 150 -2.31 6.62 -5.61
N LEU A 151 -1.74 5.49 -5.21
CA LEU A 151 -2.52 4.35 -4.69
C LEU A 151 -3.37 4.83 -3.51
N TYR A 152 -2.74 5.46 -2.52
CA TYR A 152 -3.44 5.89 -1.31
C TYR A 152 -4.53 6.95 -1.60
N ILE A 153 -4.26 7.92 -2.48
CA ILE A 153 -5.25 8.90 -2.95
C ILE A 153 -6.46 8.19 -3.54
N MET A 154 -6.24 7.18 -4.40
CA MET A 154 -7.34 6.48 -5.05
C MET A 154 -8.13 5.60 -4.08
N LEU A 155 -7.45 4.82 -3.22
CA LEU A 155 -8.11 4.00 -2.21
C LEU A 155 -8.96 4.85 -1.26
N MET A 156 -8.41 5.96 -0.79
CA MET A 156 -9.16 6.92 0.03
C MET A 156 -10.32 7.54 -0.76
N GLY A 157 -10.10 7.95 -2.01
CA GLY A 157 -11.15 8.52 -2.87
C GLY A 157 -12.36 7.60 -3.05
N LEU A 158 -12.12 6.30 -3.19
CA LEU A 158 -13.16 5.26 -3.31
C LEU A 158 -13.70 4.78 -1.96
N PHE A 159 -13.10 5.21 -0.85
CA PHE A 159 -13.47 4.70 0.46
C PHE A 159 -14.85 5.13 0.98
N PRO A 160 -15.43 6.31 0.66
CA PRO A 160 -16.75 6.67 1.17
C PRO A 160 -17.86 5.63 0.91
N PRO A 161 -18.09 5.14 -0.33
CA PRO A 161 -19.08 4.08 -0.56
C PRO A 161 -18.67 2.77 0.10
N VAL A 162 -17.38 2.40 0.07
CA VAL A 162 -16.87 1.17 0.72
C VAL A 162 -17.15 1.20 2.22
N LEU A 163 -16.88 2.30 2.90
CA LEU A 163 -17.15 2.48 4.32
C LEU A 163 -18.66 2.43 4.61
N TRP A 164 -19.49 3.03 3.76
CA TRP A 164 -20.94 2.97 3.91
C TRP A 164 -21.46 1.52 3.88
N PHE A 165 -20.94 0.69 2.96
CA PHE A 165 -21.24 -0.74 2.92
C PHE A 165 -20.62 -1.48 4.11
N MET A 166 -19.37 -1.19 4.47
CA MET A 166 -18.65 -1.82 5.57
C MET A 166 -19.36 -1.65 6.92
N LEU A 167 -19.99 -0.49 7.16
CA LEU A 167 -20.76 -0.23 8.39
C LEU A 167 -22.04 -1.08 8.49
N ARG A 168 -22.58 -1.52 7.36
CA ARG A 168 -23.86 -2.26 7.27
C ARG A 168 -23.65 -3.74 7.08
N ARG A 169 -22.71 -4.13 6.22
CA ARG A 169 -22.45 -5.52 5.83
C ARG A 169 -20.93 -5.72 5.74
N PRO A 170 -20.22 -5.71 6.89
CA PRO A 170 -18.76 -5.76 6.89
C PRO A 170 -18.22 -7.01 6.18
N ASP A 171 -18.82 -8.17 6.44
CA ASP A 171 -18.33 -9.44 5.89
C ASP A 171 -18.61 -9.57 4.38
N VAL A 172 -19.76 -9.05 3.91
CA VAL A 172 -20.07 -8.99 2.48
C VAL A 172 -19.12 -8.03 1.76
N THR A 173 -18.79 -6.90 2.39
CA THR A 173 -17.84 -5.93 1.85
C THR A 173 -16.44 -6.53 1.74
N MET A 174 -16.01 -7.28 2.77
CA MET A 174 -14.74 -8.01 2.76
C MET A 174 -14.72 -9.11 1.70
N LEU A 175 -15.81 -9.88 1.57
CA LEU A 175 -15.94 -10.93 0.55
C LEU A 175 -15.89 -10.34 -0.87
N ALA A 176 -16.55 -9.20 -1.10
CA ALA A 176 -16.48 -8.49 -2.37
C ALA A 176 -15.07 -8.00 -2.68
N SER A 177 -14.32 -7.56 -1.66
CA SER A 177 -12.91 -7.18 -1.79
C SER A 177 -12.01 -8.35 -2.17
N PHE A 178 -12.22 -9.53 -1.57
CA PHE A 178 -11.54 -10.77 -1.99
C PHE A 178 -11.90 -11.17 -3.42
N ALA A 179 -13.19 -11.12 -3.79
CA ALA A 179 -13.64 -11.44 -5.13
C ALA A 179 -13.00 -10.53 -6.19
N LEU A 180 -12.92 -9.22 -5.91
CA LEU A 180 -12.24 -8.25 -6.77
C LEU A 180 -10.74 -8.55 -6.88
N TYR A 181 -10.08 -8.88 -5.78
CA TYR A 181 -8.67 -9.26 -5.77
C TYR A 181 -8.39 -10.48 -6.66
N PHE A 182 -9.15 -11.57 -6.48
CA PHE A 182 -8.96 -12.79 -7.27
C PHE A 182 -9.33 -12.57 -8.75
N ALA A 183 -10.39 -11.82 -9.03
CA ALA A 183 -10.75 -11.45 -10.40
C ALA A 183 -9.64 -10.64 -11.06
N ALA A 184 -9.08 -9.65 -10.36
CA ALA A 184 -8.01 -8.82 -10.90
C ALA A 184 -6.74 -9.62 -11.18
N ARG A 185 -6.38 -10.58 -10.33
CA ARG A 185 -5.24 -11.48 -10.60
C ARG A 185 -5.51 -12.45 -11.74
N HIS A 186 -6.71 -13.00 -11.83
CA HIS A 186 -7.06 -13.99 -12.85
C HIS A 186 -7.23 -13.38 -14.24
N PHE A 187 -7.82 -12.20 -14.33
CA PHE A 187 -8.05 -11.47 -15.58
C PHE A 187 -6.99 -10.39 -15.86
N GLU A 188 -5.92 -10.35 -15.06
CA GLU A 188 -4.80 -9.41 -15.20
C GLU A 188 -5.23 -7.93 -15.21
N TRP A 189 -6.27 -7.58 -14.44
CA TRP A 189 -6.75 -6.20 -14.39
C TRP A 189 -5.76 -5.31 -13.66
N ASN A 190 -5.28 -4.27 -14.34
CA ASN A 190 -4.50 -3.20 -13.74
C ASN A 190 -4.78 -1.86 -14.45
N LEU A 191 -4.46 -0.75 -13.79
CA LEU A 191 -4.53 0.56 -14.41
C LEU A 191 -3.31 0.79 -15.31
N ALA A 192 -3.54 1.40 -16.47
CA ALA A 192 -2.46 1.79 -17.37
C ALA A 192 -1.58 2.89 -16.76
N GLY A 193 -0.26 2.69 -16.87
CA GLY A 193 0.76 3.70 -16.56
C GLY A 193 1.11 4.54 -17.78
N TYR A 194 1.89 5.59 -17.57
CA TYR A 194 2.50 6.40 -18.63
C TYR A 194 4.01 6.50 -18.37
N PRO A 195 4.88 6.46 -19.41
CA PRO A 195 4.61 6.39 -20.85
C PRO A 195 4.20 5.00 -21.38
N GLY A 196 4.28 3.97 -20.55
CA GLY A 196 3.83 2.62 -20.88
C GLY A 196 3.70 1.76 -19.62
N GLY A 197 3.27 0.51 -19.81
CA GLY A 197 3.09 -0.45 -18.71
C GLY A 197 1.85 -0.19 -17.86
N SER A 198 1.88 -0.71 -16.63
CA SER A 198 0.78 -0.66 -15.67
C SER A 198 1.23 -0.05 -14.36
N TRP A 199 0.27 0.26 -13.48
CA TRP A 199 0.60 0.75 -12.14
C TRP A 199 1.42 -0.29 -11.36
N TYR A 200 2.53 0.16 -10.77
CA TYR A 200 3.35 -0.68 -9.89
C TYR A 200 2.55 -1.19 -8.69
N PHE A 201 1.78 -0.34 -8.02
CA PHE A 201 0.82 -0.80 -7.02
C PHE A 201 -0.55 -0.98 -7.68
N ASN A 202 -0.90 -2.22 -8.03
CA ASN A 202 -2.19 -2.52 -8.65
C ASN A 202 -3.36 -2.24 -7.67
N PRO A 203 -4.19 -1.23 -7.92
CA PRO A 203 -5.20 -0.85 -6.95
C PRO A 203 -6.33 -1.86 -6.76
N TYR A 204 -6.61 -2.67 -7.78
CA TYR A 204 -7.61 -3.73 -7.67
C TYR A 204 -7.18 -4.84 -6.70
N CYS A 205 -5.86 -5.06 -6.57
CA CYS A 205 -5.31 -6.00 -5.62
C CYS A 205 -5.04 -5.35 -4.25
N TRP A 206 -4.37 -4.20 -4.24
CA TRP A 206 -3.93 -3.52 -3.01
C TRP A 206 -5.08 -2.95 -2.16
N GLN A 207 -6.27 -2.75 -2.76
CA GLN A 207 -7.47 -2.44 -1.98
C GLN A 207 -7.79 -3.53 -0.93
N LEU A 208 -7.37 -4.79 -1.15
CA LEU A 208 -7.62 -5.88 -0.20
C LEU A 208 -7.04 -5.57 1.19
N LEU A 209 -5.78 -5.14 1.27
CA LEU A 209 -5.14 -4.77 2.55
C LEU A 209 -5.85 -3.60 3.23
N PHE A 210 -6.24 -2.60 2.44
CA PHE A 210 -6.93 -1.41 2.95
C PHE A 210 -8.32 -1.77 3.51
N VAL A 211 -9.10 -2.54 2.76
CA VAL A 211 -10.44 -3.00 3.16
C VAL A 211 -10.34 -3.97 4.33
N PHE A 212 -9.32 -4.82 4.37
CA PHE A 212 -9.06 -5.70 5.51
C PHE A 212 -8.73 -4.92 6.79
N GLY A 213 -7.87 -3.90 6.70
CA GLY A 213 -7.62 -2.97 7.81
C GLY A 213 -8.90 -2.29 8.29
N ALA A 214 -9.73 -1.85 7.36
CA ALA A 214 -11.04 -1.26 7.64
C ALA A 214 -12.00 -2.24 8.35
N TRP A 215 -12.06 -3.50 7.91
CA TRP A 215 -12.86 -4.57 8.51
C TRP A 215 -12.38 -4.92 9.93
N CYS A 216 -11.07 -5.00 10.11
CA CYS A 216 -10.41 -5.20 11.40
C CYS A 216 -10.79 -4.11 12.42
N ALA A 217 -10.78 -2.84 11.99
CA ALA A 217 -11.13 -1.71 12.84
C ALA A 217 -12.61 -1.70 13.28
N LEU A 218 -13.49 -2.31 12.48
CA LEU A 218 -14.94 -2.26 12.67
C LEU A 218 -15.53 -3.55 13.27
N GLY A 219 -14.72 -4.27 14.05
CA GLY A 219 -15.15 -5.46 14.81
C GLY A 219 -14.69 -6.79 14.23
N GLY A 220 -13.95 -6.81 13.12
CA GLY A 220 -13.32 -8.02 12.59
C GLY A 220 -12.35 -8.67 13.58
N THR A 221 -11.48 -7.87 14.22
CA THR A 221 -10.52 -8.35 15.21
C THR A 221 -11.18 -8.90 16.47
N VAL A 222 -12.23 -8.24 16.96
CA VAL A 222 -13.01 -8.69 18.13
C VAL A 222 -13.64 -10.05 17.88
N ARG A 223 -14.21 -10.25 16.68
CA ARG A 223 -14.83 -11.53 16.27
C ARG A 223 -13.80 -12.64 16.06
N ALA A 224 -12.64 -12.31 15.50
CA ALA A 224 -11.55 -13.24 15.26
C ALA A 224 -10.64 -13.48 16.48
N ARG A 225 -10.89 -12.80 17.61
CA ARG A 225 -9.99 -12.77 18.77
C ARG A 225 -9.61 -14.15 19.31
N ARG A 226 -10.58 -15.08 19.34
CA ARG A 226 -10.31 -16.47 19.79
C ARG A 226 -9.27 -17.19 18.93
N ILE A 227 -9.23 -16.90 17.64
CA ILE A 227 -8.26 -17.48 16.71
C ILE A 227 -6.92 -16.75 16.87
N ILE A 228 -6.94 -15.41 16.89
CA ILE A 228 -5.75 -14.56 17.02
C ILE A 228 -4.98 -14.85 18.31
N ASP A 229 -5.69 -15.00 19.44
CA ASP A 229 -5.09 -15.22 20.76
C ASP A 229 -4.73 -16.71 21.02
N SER A 230 -4.92 -17.59 20.03
CA SER A 230 -4.67 -19.02 20.18
C SER A 230 -3.19 -19.39 20.00
N ALA A 231 -2.69 -20.31 20.82
CA ALA A 231 -1.32 -20.81 20.69
C ALA A 231 -1.01 -21.45 19.32
N PRO A 232 -1.92 -22.26 18.71
CA PRO A 232 -1.69 -22.78 17.36
C PRO A 232 -1.49 -21.68 16.31
N MET A 233 -2.26 -20.58 16.41
CA MET A 233 -2.11 -19.44 15.50
C MET A 233 -0.76 -18.75 15.69
N LEU A 234 -0.29 -18.59 16.93
CA LEU A 234 1.04 -18.06 17.20
C LEU A 234 2.13 -18.92 16.55
N TYR A 235 2.09 -20.24 16.73
CA TYR A 235 3.07 -21.14 16.11
C TYR A 235 2.99 -21.12 14.59
N PHE A 236 1.79 -21.06 14.02
CA PHE A 236 1.60 -20.91 12.59
C PHE A 236 2.22 -19.60 12.07
N CYS A 237 1.96 -18.46 12.71
CA CYS A 237 2.57 -17.18 12.34
C CYS A 237 4.09 -17.21 12.46
N LEU A 238 4.64 -17.81 13.51
CA LEU A 238 6.10 -17.95 13.67
C LEU A 238 6.71 -18.81 12.56
N ALA A 239 6.12 -19.97 12.28
CA ALA A 239 6.56 -20.85 11.20
C ALA A 239 6.48 -20.15 9.84
N TYR A 240 5.40 -19.37 9.63
CA TYR A 240 5.22 -18.57 8.43
C TYR A 240 6.27 -17.48 8.26
N LEU A 241 6.60 -16.75 9.33
CA LEU A 241 7.63 -15.72 9.31
C LEU A 241 9.02 -16.31 9.05
N VAL A 242 9.34 -17.46 9.64
CA VAL A 242 10.59 -18.18 9.38
C VAL A 242 10.63 -18.64 7.92
N PHE A 243 9.53 -19.19 7.41
CA PHE A 243 9.43 -19.60 6.01
C PHE A 243 9.63 -18.41 5.05
N ALA A 244 8.94 -17.29 5.29
CA ALA A 244 9.10 -16.08 4.50
C ALA A 244 10.55 -15.56 4.55
N LEU A 245 11.18 -15.57 5.72
CA LEU A 245 12.59 -15.23 5.86
C LEU A 245 13.49 -16.12 5.00
N VAL A 246 13.32 -17.44 5.09
CA VAL A 246 14.12 -18.41 4.33
C VAL A 246 13.95 -18.18 2.83
N MET A 247 12.71 -18.06 2.35
CA MET A 247 12.45 -17.90 0.91
C MET A 247 12.89 -16.54 0.37
N THR A 248 12.78 -15.47 1.16
CA THR A 248 13.32 -14.15 0.80
C THR A 248 14.85 -14.16 0.76
N MET A 249 15.51 -14.83 1.71
CA MET A 249 16.97 -15.00 1.69
C MET A 249 17.42 -15.87 0.51
N ALA A 250 16.66 -16.91 0.17
CA ALA A 250 16.91 -17.76 -0.99
C ALA A 250 16.89 -16.95 -2.29
N GLY A 251 15.90 -16.06 -2.46
CA GLY A 251 15.84 -15.15 -3.61
C GLY A 251 16.98 -14.14 -3.67
N ARG A 252 17.52 -13.74 -2.50
CA ARG A 252 18.61 -12.76 -2.41
C ARG A 252 20.00 -13.37 -2.66
N PHE A 253 20.24 -14.60 -2.20
CA PHE A 253 21.53 -15.27 -2.29
C PHE A 253 21.44 -16.48 -3.22
N PRO A 254 21.96 -16.40 -4.47
CA PRO A 254 21.82 -17.46 -5.47
C PRO A 254 22.25 -18.85 -4.97
N ALA A 255 23.41 -18.94 -4.31
CA ALA A 255 23.92 -20.20 -3.76
C ALA A 255 23.01 -20.82 -2.68
N PHE A 256 22.24 -20.00 -1.95
CA PHE A 256 21.26 -20.49 -1.00
C PHE A 256 19.95 -20.89 -1.69
N GLY A 257 19.53 -20.15 -2.73
CA GLY A 257 18.39 -20.48 -3.58
C GLY A 257 18.52 -21.83 -4.28
N GLU A 258 19.73 -22.18 -4.74
CA GLU A 258 20.04 -23.46 -5.38
C GLU A 258 19.83 -24.69 -4.48
N LEU A 259 19.73 -24.50 -3.15
CA LEU A 259 19.45 -25.58 -2.21
C LEU A 259 17.97 -26.03 -2.23
N PHE A 260 17.08 -25.23 -2.84
CA PHE A 260 15.64 -25.49 -2.86
C PHE A 260 15.19 -26.03 -4.22
N PRO A 261 14.17 -26.90 -4.26
CA PRO A 261 13.56 -27.31 -5.51
C PRO A 261 13.00 -26.12 -6.29
N ALA A 262 13.16 -26.11 -7.61
CA ALA A 262 12.70 -25.02 -8.49
C ALA A 262 11.21 -24.68 -8.29
N TRP A 263 10.34 -25.70 -8.20
CA TRP A 263 8.89 -25.49 -7.98
C TRP A 263 8.58 -24.72 -6.69
N LEU A 264 9.41 -24.86 -5.66
CA LEU A 264 9.25 -24.14 -4.40
C LEU A 264 9.83 -22.74 -4.52
N PHE A 265 11.03 -22.60 -5.10
CA PHE A 265 11.68 -21.30 -5.29
C PHE A 265 10.83 -20.36 -6.16
N ASP A 266 10.42 -20.84 -7.34
CA ASP A 266 9.68 -20.07 -8.35
C ASP A 266 8.28 -19.66 -7.88
N ALA A 267 7.71 -20.38 -6.91
CA ALA A 267 6.41 -20.04 -6.34
C ALA A 267 6.45 -18.75 -5.49
N PHE A 268 7.61 -18.38 -4.94
CA PHE A 268 7.78 -17.22 -4.05
C PHE A 268 8.77 -16.17 -4.57
N ASN A 269 9.57 -16.50 -5.59
CA ASN A 269 10.57 -15.62 -6.18
C ASN A 269 10.41 -15.56 -7.71
N PRO A 270 10.32 -14.35 -8.32
CA PRO A 270 10.28 -13.05 -7.67
C PRO A 270 8.97 -12.83 -6.90
N ASN A 271 9.07 -12.16 -5.76
CA ASN A 271 7.93 -11.82 -4.92
C ASN A 271 7.05 -10.76 -5.63
N ASP A 272 5.88 -11.18 -6.12
CA ASP A 272 4.95 -10.32 -6.87
C ASP A 272 4.30 -9.27 -5.94
N LYS A 273 5.01 -8.17 -5.77
CA LYS A 273 4.53 -6.99 -5.06
C LYS A 273 3.45 -6.25 -5.84
N THR A 274 3.54 -6.24 -7.17
CA THR A 274 2.67 -5.44 -8.03
C THR A 274 1.21 -5.78 -7.84
N ASN A 275 0.90 -7.08 -7.92
CA ASN A 275 -0.47 -7.58 -7.79
C ASN A 275 -0.75 -8.18 -6.42
N LEU A 276 0.07 -7.87 -5.41
CA LEU A 276 -0.03 -8.36 -4.03
C LEU A 276 -0.14 -9.90 -4.00
N ALA A 277 0.98 -10.61 -4.11
CA ALA A 277 0.98 -12.08 -4.08
C ALA A 277 0.16 -12.62 -2.89
N PRO A 278 -0.54 -13.76 -3.02
CA PRO A 278 -1.42 -14.25 -1.94
C PRO A 278 -0.71 -14.43 -0.59
N TYR A 279 0.57 -14.80 -0.62
CA TYR A 279 1.43 -14.92 0.56
C TYR A 279 1.93 -13.56 1.10
N ARG A 280 1.60 -12.43 0.48
CA ARG A 280 1.87 -11.11 1.08
C ARG A 280 0.74 -10.65 2.00
N PHE A 281 -0.45 -11.26 1.88
CA PHE A 281 -1.65 -10.91 2.63
C PHE A 281 -1.70 -11.57 4.02
#